data_AF-A0A1G9F852-F1
#
_entry.id   AF-A0A1G9F852-F1
#
_cell.length_a   1.000
_cell.length_b   1.000
_cell.length_c   1.000
_cell.angle_alpha   90.00
_cell.angle_beta   90.00
_cell.angle_gamma   90.00
#
_symmetry.space_group_name_H-M   'P 1'
#
loop_
_entity.id
_entity.type
_entity.pdbx_description
1 polymer ?
#
loop_
_entity_poly.entity_id
_entity_poly.type
_entity_poly.pdbx_seq_one_letter_code
_entity_poly.pdbx_strand_id
1 'polypeptide(L)'
;MAQGTKIKPRGNWPLKLRLGWRQLWVAVLTGLVLVSALAVTTSAHLTRVQYARLQQLELEQDQLQTIWGRLLLEESTWSAPSRIERLARERLEMQVPDINDVEVIRP
;
A
#
# COMPACT_ATOMS: atom_id res chain seq x y z
N MET A 1 62.37 51.55 -31.14
CA MET A 1 62.37 50.64 -29.97
C MET A 1 60.95 50.10 -29.81
N ALA A 2 60.70 48.85 -30.20
CA ALA A 2 59.40 48.21 -30.02
C ALA A 2 59.64 46.77 -29.53
N GLN A 3 59.50 46.55 -28.23
CA GLN A 3 59.66 45.24 -27.64
C GLN A 3 58.29 44.54 -27.62
N GLY A 4 58.04 43.72 -28.64
CA GLY A 4 56.88 42.84 -28.68
C GLY A 4 56.98 41.76 -27.61
N THR A 5 56.11 41.82 -26.62
CA THR A 5 55.96 40.80 -25.58
C THR A 5 55.35 39.52 -26.20
N LYS A 6 56.18 38.50 -26.41
CA LYS A 6 55.73 37.15 -26.77
C LYS A 6 55.06 36.50 -25.55
N ILE A 7 53.77 36.70 -25.39
CA ILE A 7 52.94 35.96 -24.43
C ILE A 7 52.76 34.54 -24.99
N LYS A 8 53.44 33.56 -24.39
CA LYS A 8 53.28 32.14 -24.71
C LYS A 8 52.28 31.53 -23.72
N PRO A 9 51.05 31.17 -24.11
CA PRO A 9 50.18 30.42 -23.22
C PRO A 9 50.73 28.98 -23.11
N ARG A 10 51.45 28.71 -22.03
CA ARG A 10 51.75 27.33 -21.60
C ARG A 10 50.50 26.77 -20.95
N GLY A 11 49.55 26.32 -21.78
CA GLY A 11 48.54 25.34 -21.38
C GLY A 11 49.22 23.99 -21.19
N ASN A 12 49.92 23.83 -20.07
CA ASN A 12 50.55 22.59 -19.65
C ASN A 12 49.51 21.68 -18.98
N TRP A 13 48.54 21.18 -19.74
CA TRP A 13 47.65 20.12 -19.28
C TRP A 13 48.48 18.85 -18.99
N PRO A 14 48.62 18.41 -17.72
CA PRO A 14 49.42 17.24 -17.40
C PRO A 14 48.54 16.00 -17.48
N LEU A 15 47.98 15.70 -18.65
CA LEU A 15 47.39 14.39 -18.96
C LEU A 15 48.46 13.49 -19.61
N LYS A 16 49.64 13.42 -18.99
CA LYS A 16 50.67 12.46 -19.39
C LYS A 16 50.24 11.05 -18.96
N LEU A 17 49.56 10.36 -19.88
CA LEU A 17 49.91 9.03 -20.40
C LEU A 17 50.48 7.96 -19.41
N ARG A 18 50.04 7.95 -18.15
CA ARG A 18 49.90 6.74 -17.30
C ARG A 18 48.42 6.34 -17.17
N LEU A 19 47.60 6.86 -18.07
CA LEU A 19 46.19 7.18 -17.86
C LEU A 19 45.23 6.29 -18.65
N GLY A 20 45.70 5.21 -19.28
CA GLY A 20 44.80 4.27 -19.96
C GLY A 20 43.96 3.48 -18.96
N TRP A 21 44.61 2.84 -17.99
CA TRP A 21 43.92 1.99 -17.01
C TRP A 21 42.97 2.79 -16.11
N ARG A 22 43.42 3.95 -15.59
CA ARG A 22 42.59 4.77 -14.67
C ARG A 22 41.35 5.36 -15.36
N GLN A 23 41.45 5.77 -16.63
CA GLN A 23 40.29 6.29 -17.34
C GLN A 23 39.28 5.21 -17.72
N LEU A 24 39.74 3.98 -18.02
CA LEU A 24 38.84 2.85 -18.21
C LEU A 24 38.00 2.58 -16.95
N TRP A 25 38.61 2.61 -15.76
CA TRP A 25 37.85 2.46 -14.49
C TRP A 25 36.82 3.54 -14.29
N VAL A 26 37.16 4.80 -14.58
CA VAL A 26 36.21 5.91 -14.46
C VAL A 26 35.06 5.75 -15.45
N ALA A 27 35.34 5.41 -16.71
CA ALA A 27 34.31 5.18 -17.72
C ALA A 27 33.37 4.02 -17.34
N VAL A 28 33.92 2.91 -16.81
CA VAL A 28 33.13 1.77 -16.31
C VAL A 28 32.24 2.21 -15.14
N LEU A 29 32.79 2.92 -14.16
CA LEU A 29 32.01 3.44 -13.03
C LEU A 29 30.89 4.37 -13.48
N THR A 30 31.17 5.28 -14.41
CA THR A 30 30.14 6.18 -14.98
C THR A 30 29.05 5.38 -15.67
N GLY A 31 29.40 4.37 -16.48
CA GLY A 31 28.43 3.48 -17.10
C GLY A 31 27.58 2.73 -16.08
N LEU A 32 28.20 2.20 -15.03
CA LEU A 32 27.52 1.48 -13.95
C LEU A 32 26.50 2.38 -13.21
N VAL A 33 26.87 3.64 -12.95
CA VAL A 33 25.98 4.62 -12.30
C VAL A 33 24.80 4.97 -13.20
N LEU A 34 25.01 5.14 -14.51
CA LEU A 34 23.92 5.40 -15.46
C LEU A 34 22.95 4.22 -15.54
N VAL A 35 23.47 2.99 -15.61
CA VAL A 35 22.65 1.77 -15.61
C VAL A 35 21.88 1.65 -14.29
N SER A 36 22.53 1.91 -13.16
CA SER A 36 21.87 1.92 -11.84
C SER A 36 20.75 2.96 -11.78
N ALA A 37 20.99 4.18 -12.26
CA ALA A 37 19.96 5.23 -12.30
C ALA A 37 18.75 4.81 -13.14
N LEU A 38 18.98 4.21 -14.33
CA LEU A 38 17.93 3.67 -15.19
C LEU A 38 17.20 2.48 -14.56
N ALA A 39 17.90 1.59 -13.85
CA ALA A 39 17.30 0.47 -13.15
C ALA A 39 16.42 0.93 -11.97
N VAL A 40 16.86 1.94 -11.22
CA VAL A 40 16.08 2.49 -10.10
C VAL A 40 14.83 3.22 -10.59
N THR A 41 14.93 4.03 -11.65
CA THR A 41 13.74 4.73 -12.19
C THR A 41 12.73 3.76 -12.80
N THR A 42 13.19 2.71 -13.50
CA THR A 42 12.30 1.68 -14.05
C THR A 42 11.63 0.88 -12.95
N SER A 43 12.37 0.51 -11.89
CA SER A 43 11.82 -0.12 -10.70
C SER A 43 10.73 0.75 -10.06
N ALA A 44 11.01 2.03 -9.83
CA ALA A 44 10.03 2.96 -9.28
C ALA A 44 8.76 3.11 -10.14
N HIS A 45 8.90 3.02 -11.47
CA HIS A 45 7.76 3.10 -12.38
C HIS A 45 6.90 1.82 -12.34
N LEU A 46 7.53 0.65 -12.25
CA LEU A 46 6.84 -0.63 -12.09
C LEU A 46 6.14 -0.72 -10.73
N THR A 47 6.78 -0.20 -9.68
CA THR A 47 6.20 -0.09 -8.34
C THR A 47 4.86 0.64 -8.38
N ARG A 48 4.78 1.82 -9.03
CA ARG A 48 3.52 2.57 -9.13
C ARG A 48 2.38 1.79 -9.79
N VAL A 49 2.68 1.01 -10.83
CA VAL A 49 1.67 0.22 -11.55
C VAL A 49 1.18 -0.95 -10.69
N GLN A 50 2.09 -1.65 -10.01
CA GLN A 50 1.73 -2.74 -9.12
C GLN A 50 0.91 -2.25 -7.91
N TYR A 51 1.28 -1.09 -7.34
CA TYR A 51 0.51 -0.46 -6.26
C TYR A 51 -0.88 -0.02 -6.73
N ALA A 52 -1.03 0.54 -7.93
CA ALA A 52 -2.34 0.92 -8.44
C ALA A 52 -3.28 -0.29 -8.57
N ARG A 53 -2.75 -1.46 -8.99
CA ARG A 53 -3.53 -2.69 -9.07
C ARG A 53 -3.93 -3.20 -7.68
N LEU A 54 -3.01 -3.15 -6.71
CA LEU A 54 -3.32 -3.52 -5.32
C LEU A 54 -4.44 -2.64 -4.75
N GLN A 55 -4.32 -1.32 -4.93
CA GLN A 55 -5.31 -0.34 -4.46
C GLN A 55 -6.70 -0.59 -5.06
N GLN A 56 -6.79 -1.03 -6.32
CA GLN A 56 -8.08 -1.38 -6.93
C GLN A 56 -8.75 -2.57 -6.25
N LEU A 57 -7.98 -3.63 -5.94
CA LEU A 57 -8.52 -4.80 -5.26
C LEU A 57 -8.91 -4.48 -3.81
N GLU A 58 -8.13 -3.65 -3.11
CA GLU A 58 -8.48 -3.17 -1.77
C GLU A 58 -9.78 -2.36 -1.78
N LEU A 59 -9.95 -1.46 -2.74
CA LEU A 59 -11.19 -0.69 -2.92
C LEU A 59 -12.40 -1.60 -3.16
N GLU A 60 -12.26 -2.65 -3.97
CA GLU A 60 -13.34 -3.62 -4.19
C GLU A 60 -13.67 -4.37 -2.89
N GLN A 61 -12.66 -4.82 -2.15
CA GLN A 61 -12.87 -5.48 -0.85
C GLN A 61 -13.63 -4.58 0.14
N ASP A 62 -13.21 -3.33 0.28
CA ASP A 62 -13.85 -2.36 1.19
C ASP A 62 -15.32 -2.11 0.83
N GLN A 63 -15.63 -2.04 -0.46
CA GLN A 63 -17.01 -1.91 -0.94
C GLN A 63 -17.85 -3.13 -0.55
N LEU A 64 -17.34 -4.34 -0.79
CA LEU A 64 -18.02 -5.58 -0.41
C LEU A 64 -18.24 -5.67 1.10
N GLN A 65 -17.23 -5.31 1.91
CA GLN A 65 -17.35 -5.29 3.38
C GLN A 65 -18.42 -4.31 3.86
N THR A 66 -18.50 -3.13 3.25
CA THR A 66 -19.53 -2.13 3.57
C THR A 66 -20.93 -2.68 3.28
N ILE A 67 -21.11 -3.30 2.12
CA ILE A 67 -22.39 -3.92 1.73
C ILE A 67 -22.75 -5.04 2.69
N TRP A 68 -21.80 -5.91 3.02
CA TRP A 68 -21.98 -6.99 3.99
C TRP A 68 -22.38 -6.46 5.37
N GLY A 69 -21.72 -5.41 5.87
CA GLY A 69 -22.08 -4.79 7.14
C GLY A 69 -23.50 -4.23 7.14
N ARG A 70 -23.90 -3.60 6.03
CA ARG A 70 -25.28 -3.09 5.85
C ARG A 70 -26.30 -4.23 5.84
N LEU A 71 -26.03 -5.30 5.10
CA LEU A 71 -26.87 -6.51 5.08
C LEU A 71 -26.99 -7.15 6.46
N LEU A 72 -25.88 -7.24 7.20
CA LEU A 72 -25.88 -7.83 8.55
C LEU A 72 -26.69 -6.98 9.53
N LEU A 73 -26.63 -5.65 9.41
CA LEU A 73 -27.47 -4.74 10.20
C LEU A 73 -28.95 -4.90 9.84
N GLU A 74 -29.27 -5.00 8.54
CA GLU A 74 -30.63 -5.32 8.08
C GLU A 74 -31.10 -6.67 8.66
N GLU A 75 -30.28 -7.72 8.60
CA GLU A 75 -30.62 -9.05 9.13
C GLU A 75 -30.76 -9.05 10.66
N SER A 76 -29.86 -8.40 11.39
CA SER A 76 -29.96 -8.28 12.85
C SER A 76 -31.25 -7.56 13.30
N THR A 77 -31.76 -6.66 12.46
CA THR A 77 -33.04 -5.98 12.71
C THR A 77 -34.24 -6.92 12.46
N TRP A 78 -34.07 -7.98 11.67
CA TRP A 78 -35.13 -8.93 11.31
C TRP A 78 -35.04 -10.28 12.08
N SER A 79 -33.88 -10.62 12.65
CA SER A 79 -33.59 -11.98 13.17
C SER A 79 -33.80 -12.22 14.67
N ALA A 80 -34.06 -11.25 15.53
CA ALA A 80 -34.21 -11.52 16.97
C ALA A 80 -35.07 -10.46 17.66
N PRO A 81 -36.42 -10.59 17.80
CA PRO A 81 -37.06 -11.68 18.53
C PRO A 81 -38.47 -12.09 18.01
N SER A 82 -39.03 -11.39 17.03
CA SER A 82 -40.48 -11.39 16.75
C SER A 82 -40.97 -12.70 16.14
N ARG A 83 -40.14 -13.34 15.31
CA ARG A 83 -40.51 -14.61 14.67
C ARG A 83 -40.44 -15.78 15.64
N ILE A 84 -39.47 -15.80 16.56
CA ILE A 84 -39.35 -16.83 17.60
C ILE A 84 -40.45 -16.62 18.65
N GLU A 85 -40.70 -15.39 19.07
CA GLU A 85 -41.75 -15.06 20.03
C GLU A 85 -43.15 -15.39 19.50
N ARG A 86 -43.43 -15.08 18.22
CA ARG A 86 -44.70 -15.45 17.60
C ARG A 86 -44.86 -16.96 17.47
N LEU A 87 -43.81 -17.69 17.09
CA LEU A 87 -43.87 -19.15 17.01
C LEU A 87 -44.01 -19.80 18.39
N ALA A 88 -43.35 -19.28 19.42
CA ALA A 88 -43.50 -19.76 20.81
C ALA A 88 -44.90 -19.45 21.37
N ARG A 89 -45.45 -18.29 21.06
CA ARG A 89 -46.81 -17.91 21.47
C ARG A 89 -47.89 -18.73 20.75
N GLU A 90 -47.74 -18.95 19.44
CA GLU A 90 -48.74 -19.65 18.61
C GLU A 90 -48.63 -21.18 18.68
N ARG A 91 -47.44 -21.76 18.84
CA ARG A 91 -47.23 -23.23 18.83
C ARG A 91 -47.05 -23.82 20.22
N LEU A 92 -46.57 -23.05 21.19
CA LEU A 92 -46.28 -23.53 22.55
C LEU A 92 -47.15 -22.85 23.62
N GLU A 93 -48.11 -22.00 23.23
CA GLU A 93 -48.99 -21.23 24.13
C GLU A 93 -48.25 -20.48 25.25
N MET A 94 -46.95 -20.15 25.05
CA MET A 94 -46.15 -19.48 26.07
C MET A 94 -46.66 -18.05 26.29
N GLN A 95 -47.09 -17.76 27.52
CA GLN A 95 -47.38 -16.42 28.02
C GLN A 95 -46.27 -15.99 28.98
N VAL A 96 -45.97 -14.69 29.01
CA VAL A 96 -44.99 -14.13 29.96
C VAL A 96 -45.59 -14.24 31.36
N PRO A 97 -44.97 -15.00 32.29
CA PRO A 97 -45.51 -15.20 33.62
C PRO A 97 -45.51 -13.90 34.42
N ASP A 98 -46.58 -13.68 35.18
CA ASP A 98 -46.73 -12.54 36.10
C ASP A 98 -45.75 -12.69 37.28
N ILE A 99 -45.38 -11.57 37.92
CA ILE A 99 -44.34 -11.49 38.97
C ILE A 99 -44.63 -12.43 40.14
N ASN A 100 -45.88 -12.85 40.31
CA ASN A 100 -46.32 -13.75 41.37
C ASN A 100 -46.02 -15.24 41.13
N ASP A 101 -45.58 -15.64 39.93
CA ASP A 101 -45.33 -17.06 39.55
C ASP A 101 -43.83 -17.42 39.48
N VAL A 102 -42.95 -16.54 39.94
CA VAL A 102 -41.49 -16.73 39.88
C VAL A 102 -40.99 -17.34 41.18
N GLU A 103 -40.79 -18.65 41.21
CA GLU A 103 -40.13 -19.34 42.32
C GLU A 103 -38.62 -19.47 42.07
N VAL A 104 -37.82 -18.76 42.89
CA VAL A 104 -36.36 -18.74 42.78
C VAL A 104 -35.76 -19.90 43.56
N ILE A 105 -35.36 -20.94 42.84
CA ILE A 105 -34.63 -22.07 43.43
C ILE A 105 -33.16 -21.67 43.56
N ARG A 106 -32.67 -21.56 44.80
CA ARG A 106 -31.25 -21.33 45.09
C ARG A 106 -30.50 -22.67 45.09
N PRO A 107 -29.26 -22.72 44.58
CA PRO A 107 -28.47 -23.95 44.47
C PRO A 107 -28.12 -24.58 45.82
#